data_AF-A0A454CX81-F1
#
_entry.id   AF-A0A454CX81-F1
#
_cell.length_a   1.000
_cell.length_b   1.000
_cell.length_c   1.000
_cell.angle_alpha   90.00
_cell.angle_beta   90.00
_cell.angle_gamma   90.00
#
_symmetry.space_group_name_H-M   'P 1'
#
loop_
_entity.id
_entity.type
_entity.pdbx_description
1 polymer ?
#
loop_
_entity_poly.entity_id
_entity_poly.type
_entity_poly.pdbx_seq_one_letter_code
_entity_poly.pdbx_strand_id
1 'polypeptide(L)' 'MYTAKDLSWIEFVKRLKDTAMPLEEILKYADLREVGESTIEERQVLLEKHQEKLTEYIELQKQHLAALEAKIDL' A
#
# COMPACT_ATOMS: atom_id res chain seq x y z
N MET A 1 -13.98 -2.84 23.67
CA MET A 1 -14.51 -1.76 22.80
C MET A 1 -13.39 -1.39 21.84
N TYR A 2 -13.66 -1.32 20.54
CA TYR A 2 -12.68 -0.79 19.58
C TYR A 2 -12.46 0.70 19.84
N THR A 3 -11.20 1.11 19.91
CA THR A 3 -10.79 2.49 20.09
C THR A 3 -10.70 3.21 18.75
N ALA A 4 -10.67 4.54 18.75
CA ALA A 4 -10.45 5.31 17.51
C ALA A 4 -9.13 4.94 16.81
N LYS A 5 -8.12 4.52 17.58
CA LYS A 5 -6.83 4.04 17.04
C LYS A 5 -6.96 2.70 16.31
N ASP A 6 -7.90 1.86 16.71
CA ASP A 6 -8.16 0.58 16.05
C ASP A 6 -8.89 0.79 14.72
N LEU A 7 -9.84 1.74 14.67
CA LEU A 7 -10.52 2.12 13.44
C LEU A 7 -9.54 2.71 12.42
N SER A 8 -8.67 3.64 12.83
CA SER A 8 -7.66 4.21 11.93
C SER A 8 -6.67 3.16 11.41
N TRP A 9 -6.35 2.16 12.25
CA TRP A 9 -5.49 1.06 11.86
C TRP A 9 -6.16 0.15 10.81
N ILE A 10 -7.43 -0.19 11.00
CA ILE A 10 -8.20 -0.99 10.03
C ILE A 10 -8.31 -0.27 8.69
N GLU A 11 -8.57 1.04 8.68
CA GLU A 11 -8.59 1.84 7.46
C GLU A 11 -7.24 1.84 6.74
N PHE A 12 -6.14 1.92 7.50
CA PHE A 12 -4.80 1.84 6.94
C PHE A 12 -4.50 0.48 6.30
N VAL A 13 -4.79 -0.62 7.01
CA VAL A 13 -4.62 -1.98 6.48
C VAL A 13 -5.48 -2.19 5.22
N LYS A 14 -6.71 -1.66 5.23
CA LYS A 14 -7.58 -1.72 4.05
C LYS A 14 -6.94 -1.02 2.84
N ARG A 15 -6.35 0.17 3.02
CA ARG A 15 -5.64 0.88 1.94
C ARG A 15 -4.42 0.11 1.41
N LEU A 16 -3.64 -0.52 2.28
CA LEU A 16 -2.50 -1.35 1.87
C LEU A 16 -2.97 -2.53 1.00
N LYS A 17 -4.04 -3.20 1.43
CA LYS A 17 -4.63 -4.31 0.68
C LYS A 17 -5.22 -3.84 -0.67
N ASP A 18 -5.94 -2.72 -0.68
CA ASP A 18 -6.57 -2.17 -1.89
C ASP A 18 -5.53 -1.71 -2.92
N THR A 19 -4.30 -1.41 -2.48
CA THR A 19 -3.15 -1.10 -3.35
C THR A 19 -2.29 -2.31 -3.68
N ALA A 20 -2.85 -3.52 -3.54
CA ALA A 20 -2.22 -4.80 -3.85
C ALA A 20 -0.91 -5.09 -3.07
N MET A 21 -0.76 -4.54 -1.86
CA MET A 21 0.31 -4.99 -0.96
C MET A 21 0.06 -6.47 -0.59
N PRO A 22 1.07 -7.36 -0.68
CA PRO A 22 0.95 -8.74 -0.25
C PRO A 22 0.56 -8.84 1.23
N LEU A 23 -0.31 -9.80 1.58
CA LEU A 23 -0.73 -10.00 2.97
C LEU A 23 0.45 -10.26 3.90
N GLU A 24 1.50 -10.95 3.41
CA GLU A 24 2.75 -11.18 4.15
C GLU A 24 3.46 -9.87 4.53
N GLU A 25 3.50 -8.87 3.64
CA GLU A 25 4.09 -7.56 3.94
C GLU A 25 3.21 -6.76 4.93
N ILE A 26 1.88 -6.87 4.82
CA ILE A 26 0.93 -6.27 5.78
C ILE A 26 1.10 -6.88 7.18
N LEU A 27 1.21 -8.21 7.28
CA LEU A 27 1.45 -8.91 8.54
C LEU A 27 2.79 -8.50 9.15
N LYS A 28 3.85 -8.46 8.34
CA LYS A 28 5.17 -7.97 8.80
C LYS A 28 5.08 -6.55 9.36
N TYR A 29 4.37 -5.64 8.70
CA TYR A 29 4.15 -4.30 9.22
C TYR A 29 3.40 -4.31 10.55
N ALA A 30 2.37 -5.16 10.67
CA ALA A 30 1.58 -5.30 11.90
C ALA A 30 2.45 -5.77 13.07
N ASP A 31 3.26 -6.81 12.87
CA ASP A 31 4.20 -7.33 13.87
C ASP A 31 5.18 -6.24 14.33
N LEU A 32 5.76 -5.49 13.39
CA LEU A 32 6.66 -4.38 13.71
C LEU A 32 5.94 -3.29 14.52
N ARG A 33 4.69 -2.97 14.16
CA ARG A 33 3.88 -1.95 14.87
C ARG A 33 3.58 -2.37 16.30
N GLU A 34 3.37 -3.65 16.56
CA GLU A 34 3.15 -4.18 17.92
C GLU A 34 4.40 -4.05 18.81
N VAL A 35 5.60 -4.18 18.25
CA VAL A 35 6.86 -3.98 18.98
C VAL A 35 7.04 -2.51 19.43
N GLY A 36 6.55 -1.55 18.63
CA GLY A 36 6.46 -0.15 19.03
C GLY A 36 7.48 0.77 18.37
N GLU A 37 8.08 1.69 19.12
CA GLU A 37 8.87 2.80 18.57
C GLU A 37 10.23 2.36 18.00
N SER A 38 10.79 1.25 18.49
CA SER A 38 12.08 0.73 18.01
C SER A 38 12.07 0.24 16.56
N THR A 39 10.89 0.06 15.96
CA THR A 39 10.70 -0.45 14.59
C THR A 39 10.22 0.63 13.60
N ILE A 40 10.25 1.91 13.99
CA ILE A 40 9.76 3.00 13.13
C ILE A 40 10.49 3.02 11.78
N GLU A 41 11.80 2.87 11.78
CA GLU A 41 12.62 2.85 10.55
C GLU A 41 12.26 1.65 9.66
N GLU A 42 12.12 0.46 10.23
CA GLU A 42 11.76 -0.76 9.48
C GLU A 42 10.36 -0.64 8.85
N ARG A 43 9.41 -0.05 9.58
CA ARG A 43 8.07 0.25 9.07
C ARG A 43 8.11 1.27 7.94
N GLN A 44 8.94 2.30 8.06
CA GLN A 44 9.11 3.30 7.01
C GLN A 44 9.66 2.67 5.73
N VAL A 45 10.74 1.88 5.82
CA VAL A 45 11.34 1.19 4.67
C VAL A 45 10.33 0.28 3.95
N LEU A 46 9.47 -0.42 4.69
CA LEU A 46 8.42 -1.27 4.12
C LEU A 46 7.42 -0.43 3.30
N LEU A 47 7.00 0.72 3.84
CA LEU A 47 6.05 1.61 3.15
C LEU A 47 6.67 2.32 1.95
N GLU A 48 7.92 2.76 2.03
CA GLU A 48 8.64 3.38 0.91
C GLU A 48 8.79 2.40 -0.25
N LYS A 49 9.20 1.15 0.05
CA LYS A 49 9.29 0.10 -0.97
C LYS A 49 7.93 -0.19 -1.62
N HIS A 50 6.84 -0.17 -0.85
CA HIS A 50 5.50 -0.33 -1.41
C HIS A 50 5.07 0.87 -2.25
N GLN A 51 5.41 2.08 -1.82
CA GLN A 51 5.15 3.30 -2.57
C GLN A 51 5.83 3.28 -3.94
N GLU A 52 7.08 2.83 -4.02
CA GLU A 52 7.81 2.67 -5.28
C GLU A 52 7.08 1.70 -6.21
N LYS A 53 6.77 0.47 -5.74
CA LYS A 53 6.02 -0.54 -6.51
C LYS A 53 4.67 -0.01 -6.99
N LEU A 54 3.93 0.69 -6.12
CA LEU A 54 2.62 1.25 -6.46
C LEU A 54 2.74 2.33 -7.53
N THR A 55 3.79 3.16 -7.47
CA THR A 55 4.05 4.20 -8.47
C THR A 55 4.33 3.58 -9.84
N GLU A 56 5.20 2.57 -9.90
CA GLU A 56 5.48 1.83 -11.14
C GLU A 56 4.22 1.18 -11.71
N TYR A 57 3.39 0.57 -10.85
CA TYR A 57 2.12 -0.02 -11.26
C TYR A 57 1.18 1.01 -11.87
N ILE A 58 1.01 2.17 -11.23
CA ILE A 58 0.16 3.26 -11.73
C ILE A 58 0.63 3.75 -13.10
N GLU A 59 1.94 3.96 -13.27
CA GLU A 59 2.48 4.43 -14.55
C GLU A 59 2.26 3.41 -15.67
N LEU A 60 2.42 2.11 -15.40
CA LEU A 60 2.11 1.06 -16.35
C LEU A 60 0.61 1.05 -16.72
N GLN A 61 -0.29 1.19 -15.75
CA GLN A 61 -1.74 1.24 -16.03
C GLN A 61 -2.13 2.47 -16.85
N LYS A 62 -1.50 3.63 -16.60
CA LYS A 62 -1.71 4.83 -17.44
C LYS A 62 -1.27 4.60 -18.88
N GLN A 63 -0.14 3.92 -19.10
CA GLN A 63 0.32 3.58 -20.45
C GLN A 63 -0.68 2.65 -21.16
N HIS A 64 -1.22 1.64 -20.47
CA HIS A 64 -2.26 0.78 -21.01
C HIS A 64 -3.53 1.54 -21.35
N LEU A 65 -3.97 2.44 -20.46
CA LEU A 65 -5.14 3.29 -20.70
C LEU A 65 -4.95 4.17 -21.94
N ALA A 66 -3.82 4.86 -22.07
CA ALA A 66 -3.52 5.70 -23.22
C ALA A 66 -3.52 4.91 -24.54
N ALA A 67 -3.04 3.65 -24.53
CA ALA A 67 -3.09 2.79 -25.69
C ALA A 67 -4.52 2.38 -26.09
N LEU A 68 -5.42 2.21 -25.11
CA LEU A 68 -6.84 1.95 -25.36
C LEU A 68 -7.54 3.20 -25.90
N GLU A 69 -7.30 4.37 -25.31
CA GLU A 69 -7.87 5.65 -25.76
C GLU A 69 -7.49 5.93 -27.22
N ALA A 70 -6.21 5.77 -27.57
CA ALA A 70 -5.73 5.91 -28.96
C ALA A 70 -6.39 4.92 -29.95
N LYS A 71 -6.89 3.78 -29.47
CA LYS A 71 -7.62 2.80 -30.30
C LYS A 71 -9.11 3.10 -30.41
N ILE A 72 -9.70 3.75 -29.41
CA ILE A 72 -11.12 4.12 -29.40
C ILE A 72 -11.36 5.38 -30.24
N ASP A 73 -10.41 6.32 -30.22
CA ASP A 73 -10.48 7.56 -31.00
C ASP A 73 -10.11 7.39 -32.50
N LEU A 74 -9.92 6.14 -32.96
CA LEU A 74 -9.68 5.74 -34.35
C LEU A 74 -10.95 5.20 -35.00
#